data_AF-A0A5Q4Z000-F1
#
_entry.id   AF-A0A5Q4Z000-F1
#
_cell.length_a   1.000
_cell.length_b   1.000
_cell.length_c   1.000
_cell.angle_alpha   90.00
_cell.angle_beta   90.00
_cell.angle_gamma   90.00
#
_symmetry.space_group_name_H-M   'P 1'
#
loop_
_entity.id
_entity.type
_entity.pdbx_description
1 polymer ?
#
loop_
_entity_poly.entity_id
_entity_poly.type
_entity_poly.pdbx_seq_one_letter_code
_entity_poly.pdbx_strand_id
1 'polypeptide(L)'
;MKYILSIILLFMSVMSHAKSLRSIYEVELGNKKTGIYKLEDYTFFVVKQPCLTVKKYSNHKEEKEAKKKYFRSMKEYLSINGIEYNKYNWPENKYIRNDFSKIVSDRYPSGNVLQVREVINRNIEGCIREFVKAVSNEQFVSGVKLSDASVKKIELDILDGYITDVNVNGVNEFFKEKNINIISKGSFLLDDKYHVFDFESVFLDDLSDGLDKKDLSFSLYKGTEVDFNDGKNIDGIIESNILAINFNNENILAWYRLNALFRALNNKELATYISFRVFKIFPFDLDNWVYYMKSIDENSVEFHTFKEILIHIKNEHKMSDWAREQLKEVI
;
A
#
# COMPACT_ATOMS: atom_id res chain seq x y z
N MET A 1 73.29 -1.99 1.73
CA MET A 1 72.05 -2.66 1.28
C MET A 1 70.77 -2.33 2.08
N LYS A 2 70.83 -1.70 3.27
CA LYS A 2 69.62 -1.31 4.02
C LYS A 2 68.88 -0.05 3.51
N TYR A 3 69.57 0.84 2.79
CA TYR A 3 68.97 2.09 2.29
C TYR A 3 68.17 1.94 0.98
N ILE A 4 68.37 0.84 0.23
CA ILE A 4 67.64 0.59 -1.03
C ILE A 4 66.20 0.13 -0.75
N LEU A 5 65.96 -0.58 0.36
CA LEU A 5 64.61 -1.02 0.74
C LEU A 5 63.71 0.15 1.20
N SER A 6 64.28 1.19 1.82
CA SER A 6 63.49 2.36 2.25
C SER A 6 63.08 3.28 1.10
N ILE A 7 63.84 3.34 0.00
CA ILE A 7 63.47 4.15 -1.18
C ILE A 7 62.33 3.48 -1.97
N ILE A 8 62.29 2.15 -2.02
CA ILE A 8 61.21 1.40 -2.68
C ILE A 8 59.88 1.51 -1.90
N LEU A 9 59.92 1.57 -0.56
CA LEU A 9 58.71 1.84 0.24
C LEU A 9 58.19 3.28 0.10
N LEU A 10 59.06 4.27 -0.14
CA LEU A 10 58.64 5.67 -0.33
C LEU A 10 58.03 5.93 -1.73
N PHE A 11 58.34 5.11 -2.74
CA PHE A 11 57.74 5.21 -4.07
C PHE A 11 56.40 4.46 -4.20
N MET A 12 56.08 3.56 -3.27
CA MET A 12 54.79 2.85 -3.24
C MET A 12 53.66 3.66 -2.58
N SER A 13 53.97 4.81 -2.00
CA SER A 13 52.98 5.76 -1.46
C SER A 13 52.59 6.86 -2.45
N VAL A 14 52.87 6.69 -3.76
CA VAL A 14 52.27 7.56 -4.78
C VAL A 14 50.78 7.33 -4.72
N MET A 15 50.15 8.29 -4.06
CA MET A 15 48.75 8.30 -3.69
C MET A 15 47.89 7.95 -4.89
N SER A 16 47.30 6.76 -4.84
CA SER A 16 46.09 6.45 -5.58
C SER A 16 44.97 7.33 -5.04
N HIS A 17 45.02 8.63 -5.36
CA HIS A 17 43.90 9.54 -5.16
C HIS A 17 42.78 9.01 -6.05
N ALA A 18 41.86 8.27 -5.44
CA ALA A 18 40.64 7.88 -6.10
C ALA A 18 40.02 9.13 -6.71
N LYS A 19 40.01 9.22 -8.04
CA LYS A 19 39.41 10.34 -8.74
C LYS A 19 37.95 10.44 -8.29
N SER A 20 37.51 11.63 -7.89
CA SER A 20 36.10 11.82 -7.55
C SER A 20 35.22 11.52 -8.76
N LEU A 21 34.00 11.02 -8.55
CA LEU A 21 33.03 10.79 -9.62
C LEU A 21 32.78 12.04 -10.46
N ARG A 22 32.83 13.22 -9.80
CA ARG A 22 32.71 14.50 -10.47
C ARG A 22 33.88 14.77 -11.42
N SER A 23 35.12 14.54 -10.97
CA SER A 23 36.30 14.69 -11.84
C SER A 23 36.31 13.71 -13.00
N ILE A 24 35.90 12.44 -12.78
CA ILE A 24 35.78 11.45 -13.86
C ILE A 24 34.75 11.95 -14.89
N TYR A 25 33.58 12.39 -14.42
CA TYR A 25 32.56 12.93 -15.30
C TYR A 25 33.04 14.16 -16.08
N GLU A 26 33.58 15.17 -15.41
CA GLU A 26 33.96 16.44 -16.04
C GLU A 26 35.04 16.24 -17.12
N VAL A 27 35.98 15.31 -16.91
CA VAL A 27 37.05 15.00 -17.87
C VAL A 27 36.54 14.12 -19.03
N GLU A 28 35.83 13.04 -18.75
CA GLU A 28 35.52 12.01 -19.76
C GLU A 28 34.17 12.23 -20.46
N LEU A 29 33.19 12.77 -19.75
CA LEU A 29 31.79 12.84 -20.18
C LEU A 29 31.23 14.26 -20.25
N GLY A 30 31.95 15.27 -19.75
CA GLY A 30 31.49 16.65 -19.66
C GLY A 30 31.02 17.24 -20.99
N ASN A 31 31.59 16.79 -22.11
CA ASN A 31 31.22 17.22 -23.47
C ASN A 31 30.25 16.27 -24.20
N LYS A 32 29.90 15.13 -23.60
CA LYS A 32 28.96 14.17 -24.20
C LYS A 32 27.53 14.69 -24.14
N LYS A 33 26.68 14.19 -25.04
CA LYS A 33 25.23 14.50 -25.07
C LYS A 33 24.51 13.75 -23.94
N THR A 34 23.20 13.98 -23.82
CA THR A 34 22.32 13.14 -22.99
C THR A 34 22.46 11.68 -23.38
N GLY A 35 22.63 10.80 -22.40
CA GLY A 35 22.86 9.39 -22.64
C GLY A 35 23.28 8.63 -21.39
N ILE A 36 23.62 7.36 -21.60
CA ILE A 36 24.04 6.44 -20.56
C ILE A 36 25.44 5.95 -20.93
N TYR A 37 26.38 6.12 -20.02
CA TYR A 37 27.80 5.87 -20.27
C TYR A 37 28.38 4.99 -19.17
N LYS A 38 28.93 3.84 -19.55
CA LYS A 38 29.72 2.98 -18.65
C LYS A 38 31.16 3.46 -18.67
N LEU A 39 31.70 3.82 -17.51
CA LEU A 39 33.09 4.19 -17.32
C LEU A 39 33.59 3.63 -15.99
N GLU A 40 34.72 2.94 -16.03
CA GLU A 40 35.30 2.29 -14.85
C GLU A 40 34.22 1.43 -14.14
N ASP A 41 34.09 1.57 -12.83
CA ASP A 41 33.14 0.82 -12.00
C ASP A 41 31.75 1.47 -11.93
N TYR A 42 31.44 2.43 -12.80
CA TYR A 42 30.19 3.19 -12.74
C TYR A 42 29.47 3.28 -14.08
N THR A 43 28.14 3.36 -13.99
CA THR A 43 27.26 3.78 -15.08
C THR A 43 26.75 5.18 -14.77
N PHE A 44 27.06 6.12 -15.65
CA PHE A 44 26.64 7.51 -15.60
C PHE A 44 25.39 7.72 -16.44
N PHE A 45 24.38 8.33 -15.83
CA PHE A 45 23.15 8.76 -16.49
C PHE A 45 23.21 10.27 -16.64
N VAL A 46 23.49 10.71 -17.86
CA VAL A 46 23.72 12.11 -18.19
C VAL A 46 22.46 12.68 -18.82
N VAL A 47 21.86 13.67 -18.17
CA VAL A 47 20.71 14.41 -18.70
C VAL A 47 21.11 15.85 -18.93
N LYS A 48 21.12 16.26 -20.20
CA LYS A 48 21.29 17.64 -20.66
C LYS A 48 20.02 18.06 -21.39
N GLN A 49 19.33 19.08 -20.88
CA GLN A 49 18.11 19.58 -21.51
C GLN A 49 18.06 21.10 -21.47
N PRO A 50 17.44 21.76 -22.47
CA PRO A 50 17.15 23.19 -22.37
C PRO A 50 16.34 23.49 -21.10
N CYS A 51 16.62 24.64 -20.49
CA CYS A 51 15.79 25.21 -19.43
C CYS A 51 14.33 25.29 -19.87
N LEU A 52 13.41 25.05 -18.95
CA LEU A 52 11.96 25.17 -19.21
C LEU A 52 11.53 26.63 -19.17
N THR A 53 12.26 27.46 -18.44
CA THR A 53 11.98 28.90 -18.37
C THR A 53 13.28 29.68 -18.37
N VAL A 54 13.28 30.89 -18.91
CA VAL A 54 14.43 31.82 -18.84
C VAL A 54 14.63 32.36 -17.42
N LYS A 55 13.76 32.00 -16.46
CA LYS A 55 13.79 32.54 -15.09
C LYS A 55 14.88 31.85 -14.26
N LYS A 56 15.81 32.66 -13.75
CA LYS A 56 16.96 32.32 -12.89
C LYS A 56 16.63 31.48 -11.64
N TYR A 57 15.36 31.42 -11.21
CA TYR A 57 14.92 30.74 -9.97
C TYR A 57 13.97 29.54 -10.19
N SER A 58 13.87 29.00 -11.41
CA SER A 58 12.97 27.87 -11.71
C SER A 58 13.53 26.48 -11.38
N ASN A 59 14.65 26.42 -10.63
CA ASN A 59 15.44 25.22 -10.35
C ASN A 59 14.58 23.99 -9.97
N HIS A 60 13.54 24.16 -9.16
CA HIS A 60 12.70 23.03 -8.71
C HIS A 60 11.91 22.38 -9.86
N LYS A 61 11.38 23.16 -10.80
CA LYS A 61 10.59 22.60 -11.93
C LYS A 61 11.50 21.93 -12.95
N GLU A 62 12.62 22.57 -13.26
CA GLU A 62 13.61 22.05 -14.21
C GLU A 62 14.30 20.80 -13.71
N GLU A 63 14.64 20.77 -12.42
CA GLU A 63 15.16 19.58 -11.76
C GLU A 63 14.14 18.44 -11.79
N LYS A 64 12.87 18.72 -11.49
CA LYS A 64 11.81 17.70 -11.53
C LYS A 64 11.69 17.07 -12.91
N GLU A 65 11.76 17.86 -13.99
CA GLU A 65 11.72 17.32 -15.36
C GLU A 65 13.03 16.59 -15.74
N ALA A 66 14.19 17.08 -15.32
CA ALA A 66 15.46 16.40 -15.55
C ALA A 66 15.48 15.03 -14.84
N LYS A 67 14.97 15.00 -13.61
CA LYS A 67 14.84 13.79 -12.80
C LYS A 67 13.88 12.78 -13.44
N LYS A 68 12.77 13.24 -14.04
CA LYS A 68 11.88 12.36 -14.82
C LYS A 68 12.59 11.72 -16.02
N LYS A 69 13.38 12.49 -16.79
CA LYS A 69 14.17 11.94 -17.90
C LYS A 69 15.20 10.93 -17.42
N TYR A 70 15.87 11.24 -16.32
CA TYR A 70 16.80 10.32 -15.66
C TYR A 70 16.12 8.98 -15.29
N PHE A 71 14.95 9.01 -14.63
CA PHE A 71 14.20 7.81 -14.29
C PHE A 71 13.82 6.98 -15.52
N ARG A 72 13.40 7.66 -16.60
CA ARG A 72 13.09 6.99 -17.88
C ARG A 72 14.32 6.30 -18.47
N SER A 73 15.45 6.99 -18.55
CA SER A 73 16.70 6.41 -19.04
C SER A 73 17.18 5.23 -18.18
N MET A 74 17.02 5.29 -16.85
CA MET A 74 17.29 4.13 -16.01
C MET A 74 16.37 2.97 -16.32
N LYS A 75 15.05 3.19 -16.40
CA LYS A 75 14.08 2.13 -16.72
C LYS A 75 14.43 1.44 -18.04
N GLU A 76 14.73 2.22 -19.07
CA GLU A 76 15.17 1.71 -20.37
C GLU A 76 16.46 0.89 -20.26
N TYR A 77 17.45 1.39 -19.50
CA TYR A 77 18.70 0.69 -19.30
C TYR A 77 18.55 -0.64 -18.57
N LEU A 78 17.78 -0.67 -17.47
CA LEU A 78 17.49 -1.90 -16.74
C LEU A 78 16.81 -2.92 -17.66
N SER A 79 15.84 -2.47 -18.46
CA SER A 79 15.13 -3.32 -19.41
C SER A 79 16.06 -3.87 -20.51
N ILE A 80 16.88 -3.04 -21.13
CA ILE A 80 17.80 -3.43 -22.23
C ILE A 80 18.85 -4.43 -21.74
N ASN A 81 19.32 -4.28 -20.49
CA ASN A 81 20.34 -5.14 -19.92
C ASN A 81 19.76 -6.34 -19.16
N GLY A 82 18.44 -6.58 -19.22
CA GLY A 82 17.78 -7.71 -18.55
C GLY A 82 17.95 -7.69 -17.04
N ILE A 83 18.11 -6.52 -16.43
CA ILE A 83 18.34 -6.39 -14.99
C ILE A 83 16.99 -6.49 -14.29
N GLU A 84 16.71 -7.65 -13.69
CA GLU A 84 15.49 -7.87 -12.93
C GLU A 84 15.57 -7.28 -11.52
N TYR A 85 14.40 -6.91 -10.99
CA TYR A 85 14.24 -6.66 -9.57
C TYR A 85 14.30 -7.99 -8.82
N ASN A 86 15.02 -8.03 -7.71
CA ASN A 86 15.06 -9.19 -6.86
C ASN A 86 13.66 -9.44 -6.27
N LYS A 87 13.14 -10.65 -6.49
CA LYS A 87 11.78 -11.07 -6.11
C LYS A 87 11.71 -11.68 -4.70
N TYR A 88 12.81 -11.68 -3.95
CA TYR A 88 12.95 -12.40 -2.67
C TYR A 88 11.88 -12.04 -1.62
N ASN A 89 11.32 -10.82 -1.67
CA ASN A 89 10.26 -10.35 -0.78
C ASN A 89 9.02 -9.88 -1.56
N TRP A 90 8.80 -10.40 -2.76
CA TRP A 90 7.60 -10.03 -3.52
C TRP A 90 6.37 -10.76 -2.97
N PRO A 91 5.19 -10.13 -3.10
CA PRO A 91 3.94 -10.76 -2.74
C PRO A 91 3.80 -12.17 -3.36
N GLU A 92 3.34 -13.14 -2.56
CA GLU A 92 3.14 -14.51 -3.03
C GLU A 92 1.91 -14.65 -3.94
N ASN A 93 0.89 -13.82 -3.69
CA ASN A 93 -0.35 -13.85 -4.43
C ASN A 93 -0.16 -13.38 -5.87
N LYS A 94 -0.67 -14.13 -6.85
CA LYS A 94 -0.52 -13.80 -8.27
C LYS A 94 -1.15 -12.45 -8.64
N TYR A 95 -2.28 -12.07 -8.07
CA TYR A 95 -2.97 -10.81 -8.38
C TYR A 95 -2.15 -9.62 -7.89
N ILE A 96 -1.77 -9.64 -6.62
CA ILE A 96 -0.98 -8.58 -5.98
C ILE A 96 0.39 -8.50 -6.61
N ARG A 97 1.03 -9.64 -6.90
CA ARG A 97 2.32 -9.70 -7.58
C ARG A 97 2.30 -9.03 -8.95
N ASN A 98 1.22 -9.17 -9.72
CA ASN A 98 1.12 -8.52 -11.04
C ASN A 98 1.04 -7.00 -10.91
N ASP A 99 0.20 -6.49 -10.01
CA ASP A 99 0.06 -5.05 -9.77
C ASP A 99 1.32 -4.47 -9.12
N PHE A 100 1.94 -5.21 -8.21
CA PHE A 100 3.23 -4.90 -7.61
C PHE A 100 4.32 -4.79 -8.67
N SER A 101 4.44 -5.79 -9.55
CA SER A 101 5.40 -5.78 -10.66
C SER A 101 5.18 -4.57 -11.56
N LYS A 102 3.93 -4.22 -11.86
CA LYS A 102 3.58 -3.05 -12.67
C LYS A 102 4.02 -1.76 -11.98
N ILE A 103 3.67 -1.57 -10.70
CA ILE A 103 4.04 -0.38 -9.92
C ILE A 103 5.56 -0.26 -9.76
N VAL A 104 6.28 -1.34 -9.47
CA VAL A 104 7.74 -1.34 -9.39
C VAL A 104 8.34 -0.91 -10.74
N SER A 105 7.84 -1.47 -11.83
CA SER A 105 8.33 -1.13 -13.18
C SER A 105 8.04 0.33 -13.55
N ASP A 106 6.97 0.93 -13.04
CA ASP A 106 6.54 2.28 -13.39
C ASP A 106 7.08 3.37 -12.45
N ARG A 107 7.16 3.10 -11.14
CA ARG A 107 7.46 4.11 -10.11
C ARG A 107 8.84 4.01 -9.48
N TYR A 108 9.48 2.84 -9.49
CA TYR A 108 10.70 2.60 -8.70
C TYR A 108 12.07 2.52 -9.44
N PRO A 109 12.27 3.01 -10.68
CA PRO A 109 13.52 2.72 -11.38
C PRO A 109 14.82 3.24 -10.74
N SER A 110 14.88 4.30 -9.90
CA SER A 110 16.22 4.80 -9.50
C SER A 110 16.39 5.73 -8.29
N GLY A 111 15.49 5.70 -7.29
CA GLY A 111 15.67 6.57 -6.11
C GLY A 111 16.27 5.85 -4.91
N ASN A 112 15.59 4.78 -4.50
CA ASN A 112 15.76 4.16 -3.18
C ASN A 112 16.32 2.74 -3.25
N VAL A 113 16.46 2.20 -4.47
CA VAL A 113 16.77 0.79 -4.69
C VAL A 113 18.22 0.58 -5.13
N LEU A 114 18.72 1.52 -5.91
CA LEU A 114 20.13 1.64 -6.26
C LEU A 114 20.73 2.76 -5.39
N GLN A 115 21.93 2.55 -4.87
CA GLN A 115 22.74 3.59 -4.26
C GLN A 115 23.22 4.54 -5.36
N VAL A 116 22.38 5.51 -5.67
CA VAL A 116 22.62 6.52 -6.70
C VAL A 116 23.39 7.69 -6.08
N ARG A 117 24.52 8.04 -6.69
CA ARG A 117 25.31 9.22 -6.31
C ARG A 117 25.00 10.38 -7.24
N GLU A 118 24.67 11.54 -6.67
CA GLU A 118 24.62 12.78 -7.45
C GLU A 118 26.03 13.22 -7.81
N VAL A 119 26.28 13.41 -9.11
CA VAL A 119 27.58 13.84 -9.61
C VAL A 119 27.54 15.32 -9.97
N ILE A 120 26.51 15.72 -10.72
CA ILE A 120 26.28 17.11 -11.14
C ILE A 120 24.78 17.40 -11.10
N ASN A 121 24.43 18.60 -10.62
CA ASN A 121 23.09 19.15 -10.71
C ASN A 121 23.19 20.68 -10.85
N ARG A 122 23.32 21.18 -12.08
CA ARG A 122 23.59 22.60 -12.35
C ARG A 122 23.01 23.08 -13.67
N ASN A 123 22.98 24.40 -13.84
CA ASN A 123 22.72 25.02 -15.14
C ASN A 123 24.07 25.43 -15.75
N ILE A 124 24.27 25.12 -17.04
CA ILE A 124 25.46 25.52 -17.81
C ILE A 124 25.09 26.59 -18.85
N GLU A 125 26.10 27.13 -19.53
CA GLU A 125 25.94 28.16 -20.56
C GLU A 125 24.93 27.75 -21.65
N GLY A 126 24.19 28.72 -22.18
CA GLY A 126 23.10 28.47 -23.14
C GLY A 126 21.79 27.98 -22.53
N CYS A 127 21.62 28.13 -21.21
CA CYS A 127 20.47 27.66 -20.44
C CYS A 127 20.19 26.16 -20.65
N ILE A 128 21.20 25.34 -20.33
CA ILE A 128 21.06 23.89 -20.33
C ILE A 128 21.10 23.41 -18.88
N ARG A 129 20.07 22.69 -18.45
CA ARG A 129 20.08 21.93 -17.20
C ARG A 129 20.90 20.65 -17.42
N GLU A 130 21.97 20.52 -16.65
CA GLU A 130 22.83 19.36 -16.59
C GLU A 130 22.58 18.62 -15.27
N PHE A 131 22.08 17.39 -15.37
CA PHE A 131 21.74 16.53 -14.26
C PHE A 131 22.39 15.16 -14.47
N VAL A 132 23.29 14.78 -13.58
CA VAL A 132 24.12 13.59 -13.72
C VAL A 132 24.10 12.78 -12.45
N LYS A 133 23.74 11.51 -12.61
CA LYS A 133 23.76 10.51 -11.55
C LYS A 133 24.70 9.38 -11.94
N ALA A 134 25.38 8.80 -10.97
CA ALA A 134 26.21 7.61 -11.16
C ALA A 134 25.73 6.47 -10.26
N VAL A 135 25.79 5.25 -10.79
CA VAL A 135 25.49 4.02 -10.05
C VAL A 135 26.67 3.06 -10.25
N SER A 136 27.11 2.41 -9.18
CA SER A 136 28.16 1.38 -9.30
C SER A 136 27.66 0.21 -10.15
N ASN A 137 28.51 -0.27 -11.05
CA ASN A 137 28.22 -1.36 -11.97
C ASN A 137 27.87 -2.67 -11.24
N GLU A 138 28.45 -2.90 -10.06
CA GLU A 138 28.18 -4.07 -9.23
C GLU A 138 26.71 -4.20 -8.84
N GLN A 139 26.03 -3.06 -8.64
CA GLN A 139 24.60 -3.05 -8.26
C GLN A 139 23.68 -3.55 -9.37
N PHE A 140 24.14 -3.51 -10.64
CA PHE A 140 23.39 -4.07 -11.75
C PHE A 140 23.61 -5.58 -11.90
N VAL A 141 24.75 -6.10 -11.43
CA VAL A 141 25.07 -7.54 -11.47
C VAL A 141 24.22 -8.31 -10.47
N SER A 142 24.00 -7.75 -9.27
CA SER A 142 23.23 -8.40 -8.21
C SER A 142 21.70 -8.31 -8.37
N GLY A 143 21.22 -7.65 -9.43
CA GLY A 143 19.83 -7.24 -9.56
C GLY A 143 19.44 -6.11 -8.60
N VAL A 144 18.28 -5.51 -8.85
CA VAL A 144 17.81 -4.35 -8.09
C VAL A 144 17.02 -4.83 -6.87
N LYS A 145 17.56 -4.64 -5.65
CA LYS A 145 16.96 -5.12 -4.39
C LYS A 145 16.09 -4.05 -3.73
N LEU A 146 14.78 -4.25 -3.69
CA LEU A 146 13.86 -3.42 -2.91
C LEU A 146 14.08 -3.62 -1.41
N SER A 147 14.09 -2.53 -0.65
CA SER A 147 14.03 -2.61 0.82
C SER A 147 12.66 -3.08 1.28
N ASP A 148 12.58 -3.74 2.43
CA ASP A 148 11.30 -4.21 3.01
C ASP A 148 10.32 -3.05 3.21
N ALA A 149 10.80 -1.87 3.60
CA ALA A 149 9.98 -0.67 3.69
C ALA A 149 9.40 -0.23 2.35
N SER A 150 10.14 -0.37 1.24
CA SER A 150 9.64 -0.06 -0.10
C SER A 150 8.61 -1.09 -0.55
N VAL A 151 8.87 -2.38 -0.30
CA VAL A 151 7.93 -3.47 -0.58
C VAL A 151 6.61 -3.21 0.14
N LYS A 152 6.67 -3.02 1.46
CA LYS A 152 5.48 -2.75 2.29
C LYS A 152 4.72 -1.52 1.83
N LYS A 153 5.42 -0.44 1.46
CA LYS A 153 4.77 0.76 0.91
C LYS A 153 4.03 0.46 -0.40
N ILE A 154 4.63 -0.29 -1.32
CA ILE A 154 3.98 -0.64 -2.59
C ILE A 154 2.75 -1.52 -2.36
N GLU A 155 2.85 -2.48 -1.45
CA GLU A 155 1.70 -3.30 -1.04
C GLU A 155 0.54 -2.45 -0.52
N LEU A 156 0.84 -1.46 0.32
CA LEU A 156 -0.15 -0.51 0.82
C LEU A 156 -0.72 0.39 -0.29
N ASP A 157 0.10 0.89 -1.21
CA ASP A 157 -0.34 1.65 -2.39
C ASP A 157 -1.30 0.81 -3.27
N ILE A 158 -1.08 -0.51 -3.40
CA ILE A 158 -1.97 -1.42 -4.15
C ILE A 158 -3.31 -1.55 -3.44
N LEU A 159 -3.27 -1.80 -2.12
CA LEU A 159 -4.48 -1.94 -1.32
C LEU A 159 -5.31 -0.65 -1.36
N ASP A 160 -4.67 0.51 -1.24
CA ASP A 160 -5.31 1.81 -1.37
C ASP A 160 -5.98 1.98 -2.74
N GLY A 161 -5.32 1.55 -3.82
CA GLY A 161 -5.91 1.47 -5.15
C GLY A 161 -7.14 0.57 -5.20
N TYR A 162 -7.09 -0.61 -4.59
CA TYR A 162 -8.25 -1.51 -4.52
C TYR A 162 -9.41 -0.93 -3.70
N ILE A 163 -9.12 -0.20 -2.62
CA ILE A 163 -10.12 0.49 -1.81
C ILE A 163 -10.77 1.61 -2.63
N THR A 164 -9.96 2.42 -3.32
CA THR A 164 -10.43 3.54 -4.13
C THR A 164 -11.28 3.08 -5.31
N ASP A 165 -10.86 2.03 -6.01
CA ASP A 165 -11.55 1.49 -7.19
C ASP A 165 -12.69 0.53 -6.85
N VAL A 166 -13.02 0.38 -5.56
CA VAL A 166 -14.12 -0.47 -5.09
C VAL A 166 -13.91 -1.96 -5.49
N ASN A 167 -12.66 -2.42 -5.54
CA ASN A 167 -12.30 -3.78 -5.97
C ASN A 167 -12.27 -4.78 -4.80
N VAL A 168 -13.45 -5.32 -4.46
CA VAL A 168 -13.65 -6.28 -3.36
C VAL A 168 -12.71 -7.50 -3.47
N ASN A 169 -12.53 -8.03 -4.68
CA ASN A 169 -11.67 -9.20 -4.89
C ASN A 169 -10.20 -8.89 -4.60
N GLY A 170 -9.71 -7.71 -5.00
CA GLY A 170 -8.35 -7.26 -4.70
C GLY A 170 -8.10 -7.13 -3.20
N VAL A 171 -9.06 -6.54 -2.47
CA VAL A 171 -8.99 -6.43 -0.99
C VAL A 171 -8.94 -7.80 -0.33
N ASN A 172 -9.81 -8.73 -0.73
CA ASN A 172 -9.85 -10.09 -0.16
C ASN A 172 -8.55 -10.87 -0.39
N GLU A 173 -8.00 -10.82 -1.61
CA GLU A 173 -6.73 -11.49 -1.93
C GLU A 173 -5.55 -10.91 -1.13
N PHE A 174 -5.57 -9.60 -0.85
CA PHE A 174 -4.57 -8.93 0.00
C PHE A 174 -4.54 -9.48 1.41
N PHE A 175 -5.70 -9.57 2.05
CA PHE A 175 -5.78 -10.09 3.41
C PHE A 175 -5.42 -11.58 3.49
N LYS A 176 -5.84 -12.37 2.50
CA LYS A 176 -5.49 -13.79 2.41
C LYS A 176 -3.98 -14.02 2.36
N GLU A 177 -3.25 -13.21 1.57
CA GLU A 177 -1.79 -13.33 1.48
C GLU A 177 -1.09 -13.03 2.81
N LYS A 178 -1.60 -12.09 3.59
CA LYS A 178 -1.00 -11.73 4.88
C LYS A 178 -1.24 -12.75 5.99
N ASN A 179 -1.75 -13.94 5.66
CA ASN A 179 -2.21 -14.94 6.62
C ASN A 179 -3.13 -14.34 7.68
N ILE A 180 -3.82 -13.25 7.34
CA ILE A 180 -4.89 -12.75 8.16
C ILE A 180 -5.99 -13.77 7.94
N ASN A 181 -6.05 -14.75 8.85
CA ASN A 181 -7.11 -15.71 8.92
C ASN A 181 -8.35 -14.93 9.34
N ILE A 182 -8.97 -14.38 8.33
CA ILE A 182 -10.30 -13.85 8.42
C ILE A 182 -11.17 -15.05 8.80
N ILE A 183 -11.44 -15.22 10.10
CA ILE A 183 -12.13 -16.39 10.65
C ILE A 183 -13.51 -16.49 9.99
N SER A 184 -13.63 -17.34 8.97
CA SER A 184 -14.90 -17.83 8.44
C SER A 184 -15.41 -18.93 9.36
N LYS A 185 -15.62 -18.65 10.65
CA LYS A 185 -16.40 -19.57 11.48
C LYS A 185 -17.84 -19.42 11.02
N GLY A 186 -18.26 -20.38 10.20
CA GLY A 186 -19.61 -20.53 9.70
C GLY A 186 -20.64 -20.56 10.83
N SER A 187 -21.90 -20.30 10.46
CA SER A 187 -23.11 -20.45 11.28
C SER A 187 -22.86 -20.28 12.79
N PHE A 188 -22.82 -19.03 13.25
CA PHE A 188 -22.87 -18.75 14.67
C PHE A 188 -24.30 -18.96 15.18
N LEU A 189 -24.47 -19.94 16.06
CA LEU A 189 -25.55 -19.89 17.05
C LEU A 189 -25.26 -18.67 17.93
N LEU A 190 -26.08 -17.62 17.82
CA LEU A 190 -25.95 -16.43 18.65
C LEU A 190 -26.57 -16.73 20.01
N ASP A 191 -25.82 -17.45 20.85
CA ASP A 191 -26.33 -17.97 22.12
C ASP A 191 -27.53 -18.94 21.88
N ASP A 192 -28.02 -19.65 22.89
CA ASP A 192 -29.19 -20.54 22.72
C ASP A 192 -30.50 -19.78 22.37
N LYS A 193 -30.42 -18.46 22.14
CA LYS A 193 -31.54 -17.52 22.01
C LYS A 193 -31.72 -16.94 20.60
N TYR A 194 -30.66 -16.79 19.80
CA TYR A 194 -30.76 -16.14 18.49
C TYR A 194 -30.13 -16.99 17.37
N HIS A 195 -30.86 -17.16 16.28
CA HIS A 195 -30.37 -17.88 15.10
C HIS A 195 -30.20 -16.90 13.94
N VAL A 196 -28.96 -16.47 13.67
CA VAL A 196 -28.61 -15.94 12.34
C VAL A 196 -28.15 -17.12 11.53
N PHE A 197 -28.99 -17.51 10.59
CA PHE A 197 -28.64 -18.56 9.68
C PHE A 197 -27.75 -17.98 8.58
N ASP A 198 -26.58 -18.58 8.37
CA ASP A 198 -25.82 -18.36 7.15
C ASP A 198 -26.47 -19.19 6.03
N PHE A 199 -27.76 -18.90 5.73
CA PHE A 199 -28.44 -19.57 4.63
C PHE A 199 -28.04 -18.90 3.32
N GLU A 200 -27.09 -19.51 2.63
CA GLU A 200 -27.29 -19.71 1.21
C GLU A 200 -28.58 -20.58 1.08
N SER A 201 -29.70 -19.89 0.82
CA SER A 201 -30.86 -20.34 0.02
C SER A 201 -31.99 -21.28 0.51
N VAL A 202 -32.15 -21.72 1.77
CA VAL A 202 -33.08 -22.87 2.00
C VAL A 202 -34.43 -22.65 2.73
N PHE A 203 -34.77 -21.53 3.38
CA PHE A 203 -36.00 -21.53 4.23
C PHE A 203 -36.99 -20.36 4.10
N LEU A 204 -36.80 -19.42 3.17
CA LEU A 204 -37.68 -18.24 3.06
C LEU A 204 -38.42 -18.11 1.73
N ASP A 205 -38.27 -19.07 0.81
CA ASP A 205 -38.97 -19.03 -0.48
C ASP A 205 -40.50 -19.16 -0.31
N ASP A 206 -40.95 -19.94 0.67
CA ASP A 206 -42.39 -20.17 0.93
C ASP A 206 -43.09 -19.00 1.66
N LEU A 207 -42.35 -18.04 2.22
CA LEU A 207 -42.91 -16.92 2.99
C LEU A 207 -43.03 -15.62 2.20
N SER A 208 -42.47 -15.55 0.99
CA SER A 208 -42.38 -14.32 0.19
C SER A 208 -43.24 -14.31 -1.07
N ASP A 209 -44.28 -15.15 -1.18
CA ASP A 209 -45.15 -15.18 -2.36
C ASP A 209 -45.72 -13.78 -2.68
N GLY A 210 -45.13 -13.13 -3.69
CA GLY A 210 -45.51 -11.80 -4.19
C GLY A 210 -44.76 -10.59 -3.63
N LEU A 211 -43.82 -10.74 -2.67
CA LEU A 211 -43.06 -9.62 -2.08
C LEU A 211 -41.56 -9.75 -2.34
N ASP A 212 -40.92 -8.67 -2.80
CA ASP A 212 -39.47 -8.61 -2.95
C ASP A 212 -38.80 -8.73 -1.57
N LYS A 213 -37.95 -9.75 -1.41
CA LYS A 213 -37.21 -10.01 -0.16
C LYS A 213 -36.36 -8.80 0.26
N LYS A 214 -35.84 -8.01 -0.68
CA LYS A 214 -35.09 -6.79 -0.38
C LYS A 214 -35.98 -5.72 0.25
N ASP A 215 -37.19 -5.54 -0.28
CA ASP A 215 -38.17 -4.59 0.27
C ASP A 215 -38.65 -5.02 1.65
N LEU A 216 -38.91 -6.31 1.84
CA LEU A 216 -39.30 -6.87 3.14
C LEU A 216 -38.18 -6.71 4.18
N SER A 217 -36.95 -7.02 3.80
CA SER A 217 -35.76 -6.79 4.64
C SER A 217 -35.61 -5.32 5.05
N PHE A 218 -35.78 -4.40 4.10
CA PHE A 218 -35.69 -2.96 4.38
C PHE A 218 -36.83 -2.46 5.27
N SER A 219 -38.05 -2.94 5.05
CA SER A 219 -39.22 -2.62 5.88
C SER A 219 -39.03 -3.08 7.34
N LEU A 220 -38.53 -4.31 7.53
CA LEU A 220 -38.18 -4.84 8.85
C LEU A 220 -37.12 -3.96 9.53
N TYR A 221 -36.03 -3.63 8.84
CA TYR A 221 -35.01 -2.71 9.36
C TYR A 221 -35.62 -1.35 9.77
N LYS A 222 -36.48 -0.76 8.94
CA LYS A 222 -37.15 0.51 9.24
C LYS A 222 -38.04 0.44 10.47
N GLY A 223 -38.75 -0.67 10.67
CA GLY A 223 -39.48 -0.94 11.92
C GLY A 223 -38.55 -0.91 13.13
N THR A 224 -37.37 -1.53 13.02
CA THR A 224 -36.39 -1.53 14.12
C THR A 224 -35.81 -0.16 14.43
N GLU A 225 -35.72 0.73 13.44
CA GLU A 225 -35.26 2.11 13.64
C GLU A 225 -36.27 2.90 14.48
N VAL A 226 -37.57 2.72 14.23
CA VAL A 226 -38.64 3.30 15.05
C VAL A 226 -38.59 2.73 16.46
N ASP A 227 -38.53 1.40 16.59
CA ASP A 227 -38.49 0.73 17.90
C ASP A 227 -37.28 1.15 18.74
N PHE A 228 -36.12 1.34 18.11
CA PHE A 228 -34.92 1.84 18.77
C PHE A 228 -35.09 3.29 19.27
N ASN A 229 -35.66 4.16 18.45
CA ASN A 229 -35.89 5.56 18.82
C ASN A 229 -36.95 5.70 19.92
N ASP A 230 -37.93 4.80 19.94
CA ASP A 230 -38.99 4.74 20.96
C ASP A 230 -38.53 4.06 22.26
N GLY A 231 -37.28 3.56 22.33
CA GLY A 231 -36.73 2.90 23.51
C GLY A 231 -37.41 1.57 23.83
N LYS A 232 -37.90 0.85 22.81
CA LYS A 232 -38.52 -0.47 22.98
C LYS A 232 -37.49 -1.53 23.38
N ASN A 233 -38.00 -2.73 23.71
CA ASN A 233 -37.21 -3.87 24.13
C ASN A 233 -36.10 -4.22 23.11
N ILE A 234 -34.86 -4.23 23.58
CA ILE A 234 -33.66 -4.54 22.80
C ILE A 234 -33.70 -5.92 22.13
N ASP A 235 -34.32 -6.91 22.78
CA ASP A 235 -34.41 -8.27 22.24
C ASP A 235 -35.23 -8.29 20.94
N GLY A 236 -36.36 -7.58 20.90
CA GLY A 236 -37.20 -7.49 19.70
C GLY A 236 -36.53 -6.71 18.56
N ILE A 237 -35.72 -5.71 18.90
CA ILE A 237 -34.91 -4.96 17.93
C ILE A 237 -33.84 -5.88 17.32
N ILE A 238 -33.17 -6.70 18.14
CA ILE A 238 -32.19 -7.69 17.67
C ILE A 238 -32.86 -8.70 16.75
N GLU A 239 -33.96 -9.33 17.17
CA GLU A 239 -34.69 -10.33 16.37
C GLU A 239 -35.14 -9.78 15.02
N SER A 240 -35.69 -8.57 14.99
CA SER A 240 -36.16 -7.95 13.76
C SER A 240 -35.02 -7.60 12.79
N ASN A 241 -33.84 -7.21 13.30
CA ASN A 241 -32.67 -6.99 12.45
C ASN A 241 -32.08 -8.31 11.94
N ILE A 242 -32.07 -9.36 12.76
CA ILE A 242 -31.68 -10.71 12.33
C ILE A 242 -32.61 -11.19 11.21
N LEU A 243 -33.92 -10.99 11.37
CA LEU A 243 -34.90 -11.36 10.35
C LEU A 243 -34.69 -10.56 9.06
N ALA A 244 -34.42 -9.25 9.16
CA ALA A 244 -34.07 -8.43 8.01
C ALA A 244 -32.85 -8.98 7.26
N ILE A 245 -31.79 -9.37 7.98
CA ILE A 245 -30.58 -9.99 7.40
C ILE A 245 -30.90 -11.34 6.77
N ASN A 246 -31.76 -12.16 7.38
CA ASN A 246 -32.13 -13.45 6.81
C ASN A 246 -32.90 -13.29 5.49
N PHE A 247 -33.73 -12.25 5.34
CA PHE A 247 -34.40 -11.93 4.07
C PHE A 247 -33.45 -11.36 3.01
N ASN A 248 -32.47 -10.53 3.41
CA ASN A 248 -31.44 -10.00 2.53
C ASN A 248 -30.12 -9.88 3.30
N ASN A 249 -29.21 -10.82 3.05
CA ASN A 249 -27.92 -10.86 3.73
C ASN A 249 -27.01 -9.67 3.36
N GLU A 250 -27.33 -8.90 2.32
CA GLU A 250 -26.65 -7.67 1.93
C GLU A 250 -27.25 -6.42 2.58
N ASN A 251 -28.26 -6.54 3.46
CA ASN A 251 -28.82 -5.39 4.17
C ASN A 251 -27.83 -4.83 5.21
N ILE A 252 -26.94 -3.98 4.74
CA ILE A 252 -25.84 -3.40 5.53
C ILE A 252 -26.33 -2.58 6.71
N LEU A 253 -27.51 -1.95 6.60
CA LEU A 253 -28.06 -1.12 7.66
C LEU A 253 -28.48 -1.97 8.87
N ALA A 254 -29.07 -3.14 8.62
CA ALA A 254 -29.41 -4.10 9.66
C ALA A 254 -28.15 -4.66 10.33
N TRP A 255 -27.11 -4.96 9.55
CA TRP A 255 -25.81 -5.36 10.10
C TRP A 255 -25.18 -4.27 10.97
N TYR A 256 -25.18 -3.01 10.56
CA TYR A 256 -24.68 -1.90 11.38
C TYR A 256 -25.44 -1.76 12.70
N ARG A 257 -26.77 -1.90 12.66
CA ARG A 257 -27.61 -1.84 13.86
C ARG A 257 -27.25 -2.95 14.83
N LEU A 258 -27.14 -4.20 14.36
CA LEU A 258 -26.71 -5.31 15.22
C LEU A 258 -25.30 -5.09 15.78
N ASN A 259 -24.35 -4.61 14.97
CA ASN A 259 -22.99 -4.30 15.44
C ASN A 259 -23.04 -3.32 16.62
N ALA A 260 -23.77 -2.20 16.45
CA ALA A 260 -23.92 -1.20 17.50
C ALA A 260 -24.55 -1.77 18.78
N LEU A 261 -25.61 -2.58 18.64
CA LEU A 261 -26.31 -3.20 19.77
C LEU A 261 -25.41 -4.19 20.54
N PHE A 262 -24.75 -5.11 19.85
CA PHE A 262 -23.90 -6.10 20.52
C PHE A 262 -22.66 -5.47 21.17
N ARG A 263 -22.11 -4.39 20.61
CA ARG A 263 -21.09 -3.59 21.29
C ARG A 263 -21.63 -2.94 22.55
N ALA A 264 -22.82 -2.33 22.49
CA ALA A 264 -23.45 -1.71 23.65
C ALA A 264 -23.76 -2.72 24.76
N LEU A 265 -24.09 -3.96 24.39
CA LEU A 265 -24.30 -5.10 25.29
C LEU A 265 -23.00 -5.77 25.75
N ASN A 266 -21.83 -5.26 25.34
CA ASN A 266 -20.51 -5.84 25.63
C ASN A 266 -20.36 -7.31 25.17
N ASN A 267 -21.11 -7.73 24.15
CA ASN A 267 -20.95 -9.03 23.52
C ASN A 267 -19.92 -8.93 22.40
N LYS A 268 -18.64 -9.02 22.79
CA LYS A 268 -17.50 -8.82 21.90
C LYS A 268 -17.44 -9.83 20.76
N GLU A 269 -17.77 -11.10 21.02
CA GLU A 269 -17.71 -12.16 20.02
C GLU A 269 -18.66 -11.88 18.85
N LEU A 270 -19.92 -11.55 19.15
CA LEU A 270 -20.92 -11.24 18.13
C LEU A 270 -20.62 -9.92 17.42
N ALA A 271 -20.18 -8.89 18.15
CA ALA A 271 -19.76 -7.63 17.54
C ALA A 271 -18.58 -7.82 16.58
N THR A 272 -17.62 -8.70 16.93
CA THR A 272 -16.48 -9.07 16.05
C THR A 272 -16.99 -9.73 14.79
N TYR A 273 -17.84 -10.75 14.93
CA TYR A 273 -18.43 -11.48 13.81
C TYR A 273 -19.20 -10.55 12.87
N ILE A 274 -20.05 -9.67 13.41
CA ILE A 274 -20.82 -8.74 12.59
C ILE A 274 -19.92 -7.71 11.91
N SER A 275 -18.95 -7.14 12.62
CA SER A 275 -17.97 -6.21 12.01
C SER A 275 -17.27 -6.88 10.84
N PHE A 276 -16.95 -8.17 10.99
CA PHE A 276 -16.39 -8.94 9.90
C PHE A 276 -17.36 -9.16 8.73
N ARG A 277 -18.65 -9.48 8.99
CA ARG A 277 -19.67 -9.62 7.92
C ARG A 277 -19.85 -8.31 7.14
N VAL A 278 -19.92 -7.19 7.85
CA VAL A 278 -20.00 -5.85 7.24
C VAL A 278 -18.77 -5.59 6.38
N PHE A 279 -17.57 -5.94 6.86
CA PHE A 279 -16.33 -5.80 6.09
C PHE A 279 -16.38 -6.58 4.77
N LYS A 280 -16.94 -7.79 4.77
CA LYS A 280 -17.08 -8.59 3.54
C LYS A 280 -18.08 -8.00 2.54
N ILE A 281 -19.21 -7.52 3.02
CA ILE A 281 -20.29 -6.98 2.18
C ILE A 281 -19.90 -5.59 1.65
N PHE A 282 -19.24 -4.80 2.50
CA PHE A 282 -18.92 -3.42 2.23
C PHE A 282 -17.49 -3.07 2.72
N PRO A 283 -16.46 -3.54 2.01
CA PRO A 283 -15.06 -3.39 2.43
C PRO A 283 -14.54 -1.96 2.35
N PHE A 284 -15.35 -0.99 1.93
CA PHE A 284 -14.95 0.42 1.84
C PHE A 284 -15.42 1.26 3.04
N ASP A 285 -16.19 0.68 3.98
CA ASP A 285 -16.47 1.34 5.25
C ASP A 285 -15.31 1.17 6.24
N LEU A 286 -14.41 2.15 6.21
CA LEU A 286 -13.22 2.17 7.06
C LEU A 286 -13.53 2.35 8.54
N ASP A 287 -14.69 2.90 8.92
CA ASP A 287 -15.10 2.95 10.33
C ASP A 287 -15.36 1.54 10.85
N ASN A 288 -16.00 0.70 10.04
CA ASN A 288 -16.20 -0.70 10.35
C ASN A 288 -14.88 -1.50 10.41
N TRP A 289 -13.87 -1.13 9.62
CA TRP A 289 -12.54 -1.73 9.77
C TRP A 289 -11.93 -1.40 11.14
N VAL A 290 -12.10 -0.17 11.62
CA VAL A 290 -11.65 0.21 12.98
C VAL A 290 -12.42 -0.55 14.04
N TYR A 291 -13.73 -0.75 13.88
CA TYR A 291 -14.51 -1.58 14.79
C TYR A 291 -14.03 -3.03 14.81
N TYR A 292 -13.79 -3.63 13.64
CA TYR A 292 -13.24 -4.99 13.55
C TYR A 292 -11.84 -5.06 14.22
N MET A 293 -10.95 -4.11 13.92
CA MET A 293 -9.64 -4.00 14.57
C MET A 293 -9.75 -3.88 16.10
N LYS A 294 -10.71 -3.10 16.63
CA LYS A 294 -10.92 -2.99 18.09
C LYS A 294 -11.51 -4.26 18.74
N SER A 295 -11.98 -5.20 17.94
CA SER A 295 -12.65 -6.42 18.40
C SER A 295 -11.73 -7.65 18.43
N ILE A 296 -10.60 -7.58 17.73
CA ILE A 296 -9.54 -8.61 17.75
C ILE A 296 -8.53 -8.36 18.88
N ASP A 297 -7.79 -9.40 19.30
CA ASP A 297 -6.76 -9.31 20.34
C ASP A 297 -5.68 -8.31 19.96
N GLU A 298 -5.42 -7.32 20.82
CA GLU A 298 -4.47 -6.24 20.57
C GLU A 298 -3.02 -6.73 20.46
N ASN A 299 -2.72 -7.96 20.90
CA ASN A 299 -1.40 -8.59 20.75
C ASN A 299 -1.27 -9.46 19.49
N SER A 300 -2.34 -9.60 18.70
CA SER A 300 -2.35 -10.44 17.51
C SER A 300 -1.64 -9.78 16.32
N VAL A 301 -1.09 -10.61 15.43
CA VAL A 301 -0.48 -10.14 14.16
C VAL A 301 -1.54 -9.44 13.30
N GLU A 302 -2.77 -9.96 13.34
CA GLU A 302 -3.93 -9.42 12.64
C GLU A 302 -4.23 -7.98 13.11
N PHE A 303 -4.21 -7.73 14.42
CA PHE A 303 -4.43 -6.39 14.98
C PHE A 303 -3.41 -5.39 14.47
N HIS A 304 -2.12 -5.71 14.61
CA HIS A 304 -1.05 -4.82 14.17
C HIS A 304 -1.11 -4.57 12.66
N THR A 305 -1.41 -5.60 11.88
CA THR A 305 -1.52 -5.46 10.42
C THR A 305 -2.70 -4.58 10.02
N PHE A 306 -3.88 -4.78 10.62
CA PHE A 306 -5.05 -3.91 10.39
C PHE A 306 -4.77 -2.47 10.79
N LYS A 307 -4.16 -2.26 11.96
CA LYS A 307 -3.82 -0.93 12.46
C LYS A 307 -2.86 -0.20 11.53
N GLU A 308 -1.79 -0.87 11.07
CA GLU A 308 -0.85 -0.29 10.11
C GLU A 308 -1.53 0.12 8.80
N ILE A 309 -2.37 -0.76 8.24
CA ILE A 309 -3.13 -0.47 7.03
C ILE A 309 -4.02 0.76 7.24
N LEU A 310 -4.79 0.79 8.32
CA LEU A 310 -5.71 1.88 8.64
C LEU A 310 -4.98 3.20 8.86
N ILE A 311 -3.81 3.18 9.50
CA ILE A 311 -2.95 4.37 9.66
C ILE A 311 -2.48 4.91 8.31
N HIS A 312 -2.19 4.03 7.35
CA HIS A 312 -1.74 4.43 6.01
C HIS A 312 -2.84 5.17 5.24
N ILE A 313 -4.07 4.63 5.27
CA ILE A 313 -5.17 5.11 4.42
C ILE A 313 -6.04 6.21 5.07
N LYS A 314 -5.95 6.44 6.40
CA LYS A 314 -6.86 7.35 7.13
C LYS A 314 -6.90 8.82 6.67
N ASN A 315 -5.82 9.29 6.04
CA ASN A 315 -5.71 10.67 5.57
C ASN A 315 -6.27 10.85 4.15
N GLU A 316 -6.33 9.78 3.38
CA GLU A 316 -6.75 9.79 1.97
C GLU A 316 -8.23 9.44 1.82
N HIS A 317 -8.80 8.77 2.84
CA HIS A 317 -10.17 8.29 2.83
C HIS A 317 -11.04 8.91 3.94
N LYS A 318 -12.36 8.85 3.71
CA LYS A 318 -13.34 9.29 4.70
C LYS A 318 -13.41 8.27 5.84
N MET A 319 -13.10 8.75 7.04
CA MET A 319 -13.33 8.07 8.33
C MET A 319 -13.99 9.06 9.27
N SER A 320 -14.79 8.59 10.24
CA SER A 320 -15.26 9.45 11.33
C SER A 320 -14.13 9.91 12.23
N ASP A 321 -14.38 10.99 12.97
CA ASP A 321 -13.44 11.48 14.00
C ASP A 321 -13.20 10.44 15.08
N TRP A 322 -14.24 9.67 15.45
CA TRP A 322 -14.10 8.56 16.39
C TRP A 322 -13.13 7.50 15.86
N ALA A 323 -13.28 7.07 14.61
CA ALA A 323 -12.42 6.07 14.00
C ALA A 323 -10.96 6.55 13.93
N ARG A 324 -10.76 7.82 13.55
CA ARG A 324 -9.43 8.46 13.53
C ARG A 324 -8.79 8.53 14.93
N GLU A 325 -9.58 8.77 15.97
CA GLU A 325 -9.10 8.78 17.36
C GLU A 325 -8.54 7.42 17.76
N GLN A 326 -9.19 6.32 17.36
CA GLN A 326 -8.72 4.96 17.69
C GLN A 326 -7.37 4.61 17.00
N LEU A 327 -7.00 5.36 15.96
CA LEU A 327 -5.79 5.17 15.16
C LEU A 327 -4.67 6.15 15.55
N LYS A 328 -4.83 6.92 16.62
CA LYS A 328 -3.71 7.70 17.17
C LYS A 328 -2.72 6.74 17.83
N GLU A 329 -1.44 6.97 17.59
CA GLU A 329 -0.39 6.26 18.31
C GLU A 329 -0.44 6.68 19.78
N VAL A 330 -0.51 5.70 20.68
CA VAL A 330 -0.06 5.92 22.05
C VAL A 330 1.46 5.95 21.94
N ILE A 331 2.03 7.15 21.85
CA ILE A 331 3.48 7.37 21.78
C ILE A 331 4.14 6.89 23.07
#